data_AF-A0A4R8K4D2-F1
#
_entry.id   AF-A0A4R8K4D2-F1
#
_cell.length_a   1.000
_cell.length_b   1.000
_cell.length_c   1.000
_cell.angle_alpha   90.00
_cell.angle_beta   90.00
_cell.angle_gamma   90.00
#
_symmetry.space_group_name_H-M   'P 1'
#
loop_
_entity.id
_entity.type
_entity.pdbx_description
1 polymer ?
#
loop_
_entity_poly.entity_id
_entity_poly.type
_entity_poly.pdbx_seq_one_letter_code
_entity_poly.pdbx_strand_id
1 'polypeptide(L)'
;MFRPLRERKFPQLTRKGFLVHKPERNVIEAVSATLRHPLLLIVAGFILTGMVGTALQYQHQENEKSKDAVAKSMDDVRKSIDDFAGSFSEYDLRTNRLLWVMSHKPTQPSLDKAVEQYDASFSRWLMSREIDTTIVDHAVSERRDTITGGYWSNIEAASKRLDACIEENLASPGPAYINFQPAVICHLSKEKSVSAPILLGNIARCVRVYVMAVRPNPRNDFESFSYSFWQSKMIAAMDAYELPEICNDSAFEKN
;
A
#
# COMPACT_ATOMS: atom_id res chain seq x y z
N MET A 1 -4.92 36.91 -2.33
CA MET A 1 -5.44 38.27 -2.64
C MET A 1 -6.91 38.10 -3.04
N PHE A 2 -7.84 38.20 -2.09
CA PHE A 2 -9.27 37.92 -2.31
C PHE A 2 -9.99 39.18 -2.79
N ARG A 3 -10.67 39.11 -3.95
CA ARG A 3 -11.56 40.19 -4.42
C ARG A 3 -12.79 40.25 -3.51
N PRO A 4 -13.18 41.44 -3.00
CA PRO A 4 -14.39 41.56 -2.19
C PRO A 4 -15.63 41.24 -3.04
N LEU A 5 -16.52 40.39 -2.51
CA LEU A 5 -17.81 40.08 -3.12
C LEU A 5 -18.69 41.33 -3.07
N ARG A 6 -19.13 41.77 -4.26
CA ARG A 6 -20.01 42.91 -4.47
C ARG A 6 -21.35 42.64 -3.77
N GLU A 7 -21.67 43.41 -2.73
CA GLU A 7 -22.96 43.34 -2.03
C GLU A 7 -24.13 43.45 -3.04
N ARG A 8 -24.86 42.35 -3.22
CA ARG A 8 -26.14 42.37 -3.96
C ARG A 8 -27.20 43.00 -3.07
N LYS A 9 -27.53 44.26 -3.34
CA LYS A 9 -28.70 44.93 -2.73
C LYS A 9 -29.96 44.19 -3.15
N PHE A 10 -30.62 43.54 -2.20
CA PHE A 10 -31.93 42.94 -2.43
C PHE A 10 -32.98 44.05 -2.65
N PRO A 11 -33.93 43.87 -3.59
CA PRO A 11 -34.95 44.88 -3.87
C PRO A 11 -35.84 45.09 -2.64
N GLN A 12 -35.84 46.31 -2.11
CA GLN A 12 -36.72 46.67 -0.99
C GLN A 12 -38.12 47.03 -1.50
N LEU A 13 -39.13 46.48 -0.82
CA LEU A 13 -40.53 46.79 -1.04
C LEU A 13 -40.82 48.23 -0.55
N THR A 14 -41.12 49.13 -1.48
CA THR A 14 -41.68 50.44 -1.16
C THR A 14 -43.19 50.42 -1.35
N ARG A 15 -43.91 51.28 -0.62
CA ARG A 15 -45.39 51.34 -0.52
C ARG A 15 -46.12 51.63 -1.85
N LYS A 16 -45.40 51.74 -2.98
CA LYS A 16 -45.93 51.97 -4.33
C LYS A 16 -45.67 50.81 -5.31
N GLY A 17 -45.19 49.65 -4.83
CA GLY A 17 -44.96 48.45 -5.64
C GLY A 17 -43.48 48.14 -5.89
N PHE A 18 -43.21 47.00 -6.55
CA PHE A 18 -41.85 46.55 -6.87
C PHE A 18 -41.22 47.44 -7.96
N LEU A 19 -40.12 48.12 -7.64
CA LEU A 19 -39.23 48.72 -8.63
C LEU A 19 -38.42 47.61 -9.30
N VAL A 20 -39.00 46.99 -10.33
CA VAL A 20 -38.24 46.16 -11.27
C VAL A 20 -37.33 47.12 -12.06
N HIS A 21 -36.02 47.09 -11.81
CA HIS A 21 -35.05 47.74 -12.70
C HIS A 21 -35.24 47.16 -14.10
N LYS A 22 -35.86 47.92 -15.02
CA LYS A 22 -35.90 47.57 -16.43
C LYS A 22 -34.46 47.70 -16.97
N PRO A 23 -33.80 46.61 -17.42
CA PRO A 23 -32.52 46.78 -18.09
C PRO A 23 -32.70 47.68 -19.31
N GLU A 24 -31.71 48.52 -19.59
CA GLU A 24 -31.75 49.48 -20.71
C GLU A 24 -32.10 48.79 -22.02
N ARG A 25 -33.28 49.12 -22.56
CA ARG A 25 -33.88 48.54 -23.77
C ARG A 25 -32.95 48.63 -25.00
N ASN A 26 -32.10 49.66 -25.02
CA ASN A 26 -31.20 49.99 -26.14
C ASN A 26 -30.12 48.92 -26.38
N VAL A 27 -29.61 48.26 -25.34
CA VAL A 27 -28.57 47.23 -25.48
C VAL A 27 -29.16 45.94 -26.06
N ILE A 28 -30.38 45.58 -25.63
CA ILE A 28 -31.07 44.37 -26.10
C ILE A 28 -31.55 44.56 -27.55
N GLU A 29 -32.06 45.73 -27.91
CA GLU A 29 -32.49 46.02 -29.30
C GLU A 29 -31.30 46.06 -30.27
N ALA A 30 -30.19 46.69 -29.89
CA ALA A 30 -28.98 46.72 -30.71
C ALA A 30 -28.39 45.31 -30.94
N VAL A 31 -28.26 44.51 -29.87
CA VAL A 31 -27.79 43.13 -29.96
C VAL A 31 -28.75 42.28 -30.81
N SER A 32 -30.06 42.50 -30.69
CA SER A 32 -31.07 41.78 -31.49
C SER A 32 -31.07 42.16 -32.97
N ALA A 33 -30.64 43.38 -33.34
CA ALA A 33 -30.54 43.81 -34.73
C ALA A 33 -29.29 43.23 -35.41
N THR A 34 -28.16 43.18 -34.71
CA THR A 34 -26.90 42.65 -35.23
C THR A 34 -26.90 41.11 -35.34
N LEU A 35 -27.62 40.42 -34.44
CA LEU A 35 -27.79 38.95 -34.47
C LEU A 35 -28.75 38.44 -35.57
N ARG A 36 -29.45 39.33 -36.30
CA ARG A 36 -30.30 38.91 -37.43
C ARG A 36 -29.51 38.48 -38.66
N HIS A 37 -28.20 38.78 -38.73
CA HIS A 37 -27.35 38.30 -39.81
C HIS A 37 -26.90 36.86 -39.55
N PRO A 38 -27.27 35.89 -40.42
CA PRO A 38 -26.96 34.48 -40.21
C PRO A 38 -25.45 34.19 -40.12
N LEU A 39 -24.62 34.97 -40.82
CA LEU A 39 -23.16 34.82 -40.80
C LEU A 39 -22.56 35.19 -39.42
N LEU A 40 -23.08 36.22 -38.74
CA LEU A 40 -22.60 36.61 -37.42
C LEU A 40 -22.97 35.60 -36.33
N LEU A 41 -24.14 34.97 -36.44
CA LEU A 41 -24.53 33.86 -35.56
C LEU A 41 -23.58 32.66 -35.70
N ILE A 42 -23.18 32.32 -36.92
CA ILE A 42 -22.23 31.24 -37.17
C ILE A 42 -20.87 31.57 -36.55
N VAL A 43 -20.34 32.78 -36.77
CA VAL A 43 -19.05 33.21 -36.22
C VAL A 43 -19.09 33.25 -34.69
N ALA A 44 -20.13 33.83 -34.09
CA ALA A 44 -20.29 33.88 -32.64
C ALA A 44 -20.44 32.47 -32.04
N GLY A 45 -21.21 31.60 -32.70
CA GLY A 45 -21.35 30.19 -32.33
C GLY A 45 -20.02 29.45 -32.39
N PHE A 46 -19.20 29.69 -33.41
CA PHE A 46 -17.86 29.10 -33.55
C PHE A 46 -16.91 29.55 -32.43
N ILE A 47 -16.90 30.85 -32.10
CA ILE A 47 -16.07 31.38 -31.01
C ILE A 47 -16.50 30.81 -29.66
N LEU A 48 -17.81 30.79 -29.37
CA LEU A 48 -18.34 30.24 -28.11
C LEU A 48 -18.08 28.73 -28.01
N THR A 49 -18.29 27.98 -29.10
CA THR A 49 -17.99 26.55 -29.14
C THR A 49 -16.50 26.29 -28.96
N GLY A 50 -15.63 27.12 -29.53
CA GLY A 50 -14.19 27.08 -29.31
C GLY A 50 -13.81 27.29 -27.85
N MET A 51 -14.34 28.35 -27.21
CA MET A 51 -14.06 28.63 -25.79
C MET A 51 -14.57 27.53 -24.86
N VAL A 52 -15.81 27.06 -25.05
CA VAL A 52 -16.39 25.97 -24.23
C VAL A 52 -15.65 24.66 -24.48
N GLY A 53 -15.32 24.35 -25.74
CA GLY A 53 -14.54 23.18 -26.11
C GLY A 53 -13.16 23.17 -25.46
N THR A 54 -12.42 24.28 -25.52
CA THR A 54 -11.11 24.40 -24.85
C THR A 54 -11.23 24.29 -23.33
N ALA A 55 -12.25 24.89 -22.71
CA ALA A 55 -12.46 24.78 -21.27
C ALA A 55 -12.76 23.34 -20.83
N LEU A 56 -13.63 22.63 -21.56
CA LEU A 56 -13.93 21.22 -21.31
C LEU A 56 -12.70 20.33 -21.53
N GLN A 57 -11.95 20.58 -22.61
CA GLN A 57 -10.71 19.85 -22.91
C GLN A 57 -9.69 20.02 -21.78
N TYR A 58 -9.52 21.25 -21.29
CA TYR A 58 -8.61 21.55 -20.19
C TYR A 58 -9.01 20.79 -18.92
N GLN A 59 -10.29 20.82 -18.55
CA GLN A 59 -10.80 20.09 -17.39
C GLN A 59 -10.62 18.56 -17.54
N HIS A 60 -10.85 18.02 -18.74
CA HIS A 60 -10.60 16.61 -19.02
C HIS A 60 -9.11 16.25 -18.86
N GLN A 61 -8.21 17.07 -19.40
CA GLN A 61 -6.78 16.84 -19.31
C GLN A 61 -6.25 16.90 -17.87
N GLU A 62 -6.74 17.84 -17.05
CA GLU A 62 -6.39 17.90 -15.63
C GLU A 62 -6.87 16.67 -14.87
N ASN A 63 -8.11 16.24 -15.14
CA ASN A 63 -8.67 15.04 -14.53
C ASN A 63 -7.88 13.78 -14.93
N GLU A 64 -7.52 13.63 -16.20
CA GLU A 64 -6.69 12.50 -16.67
C GLU A 64 -5.31 12.51 -16.01
N LYS A 65 -4.62 13.66 -15.97
CA LYS A 65 -3.33 13.77 -15.28
C LYS A 65 -3.41 13.40 -13.80
N SER A 66 -4.48 13.80 -13.12
CA SER A 66 -4.70 13.45 -11.71
C SER A 66 -4.90 11.95 -11.53
N LYS A 67 -5.65 11.30 -12.42
CA LYS A 67 -5.87 9.86 -12.41
C LYS A 67 -4.58 9.09 -12.71
N ASP A 68 -3.82 9.53 -13.71
CA ASP A 68 -2.55 8.91 -14.05
C ASP A 68 -1.54 9.00 -12.89
N ALA A 69 -1.52 10.13 -12.17
CA ALA A 69 -0.67 10.29 -11.00
C ALA A 69 -1.07 9.32 -9.86
N VAL A 70 -2.36 9.15 -9.62
CA VAL A 70 -2.88 8.21 -8.61
C VAL A 70 -2.56 6.77 -9.02
N ALA A 71 -2.87 6.38 -10.26
CA ALA A 71 -2.59 5.03 -10.77
C ALA A 71 -1.10 4.68 -10.67
N LYS A 72 -0.23 5.62 -11.07
CA LYS A 72 1.22 5.46 -10.96
C LYS A 72 1.66 5.26 -9.50
N SER A 73 1.15 6.08 -8.58
CA SER A 73 1.45 5.92 -7.15
C SER A 73 0.99 4.56 -6.61
N MET A 74 -0.18 4.07 -7.02
CA MET A 74 -0.66 2.73 -6.61
C MET A 74 0.18 1.61 -7.21
N ASP A 75 0.63 1.76 -8.46
CA ASP A 75 1.51 0.79 -9.12
C ASP A 75 2.90 0.73 -8.46
N ASP A 76 3.43 1.87 -8.02
CA ASP A 76 4.67 1.92 -7.24
C ASP A 76 4.52 1.15 -5.91
N VAL A 77 3.37 1.28 -5.22
CA VAL A 77 3.07 0.50 -4.01
C VAL A 77 2.95 -0.98 -4.30
N ARG A 78 2.24 -1.37 -5.37
CA ARG A 78 2.13 -2.79 -5.78
C ARG A 78 3.48 -3.39 -6.09
N LYS A 79 4.30 -2.66 -6.84
CA LYS A 79 5.65 -3.09 -7.19
C LYS A 79 6.50 -3.28 -5.93
N SER A 80 6.46 -2.33 -5.01
CA SER A 80 7.18 -2.42 -3.74
C SER A 80 6.75 -3.64 -2.92
N ILE A 81 5.45 -3.96 -2.89
CA ILE A 81 4.94 -5.18 -2.25
C ILE A 81 5.44 -6.45 -2.94
N ASP A 82 5.48 -6.46 -4.28
CA ASP A 82 5.96 -7.59 -5.07
C ASP A 82 7.48 -7.80 -4.92
N ASP A 83 8.27 -6.72 -4.89
CA ASP A 83 9.71 -6.72 -4.64
C ASP A 83 10.02 -7.24 -3.22
N PHE A 84 9.28 -6.75 -2.23
CA PHE A 84 9.33 -7.22 -0.85
C PHE A 84 9.00 -8.72 -0.74
N ALA A 85 7.89 -9.18 -1.32
CA ALA A 85 7.52 -10.60 -1.33
C ALA A 85 8.56 -11.47 -2.05
N GLY A 86 9.15 -10.95 -3.12
CA GLY A 86 10.25 -11.59 -3.85
C GLY A 86 11.49 -11.76 -2.98
N SER A 87 11.88 -10.72 -2.24
CA SER A 87 13.03 -10.77 -1.32
C SER A 87 12.83 -11.77 -0.19
N PHE A 88 11.61 -11.86 0.36
CA PHE A 88 11.27 -12.86 1.37
C PHE A 88 11.33 -14.28 0.81
N SER A 89 10.78 -14.50 -0.39
CA SER A 89 10.80 -15.81 -1.05
C SER A 89 12.22 -16.32 -1.26
N GLU A 90 13.14 -15.42 -1.63
CA GLU A 90 14.55 -15.77 -1.73
C GLU A 90 15.16 -16.12 -0.36
N TYR A 91 14.90 -15.31 0.67
CA TYR A 91 15.33 -15.60 2.05
C TYR A 91 14.82 -16.95 2.55
N ASP A 92 13.52 -17.25 2.38
CA ASP A 92 12.90 -18.53 2.76
C ASP A 92 13.57 -19.71 2.04
N LEU A 93 13.79 -19.59 0.72
CA LEU A 93 14.46 -20.62 -0.06
C LEU A 93 15.90 -20.88 0.43
N ARG A 94 16.68 -19.83 0.68
CA ARG A 94 18.08 -19.98 1.15
C ARG A 94 18.16 -20.50 2.57
N THR A 95 17.25 -20.07 3.44
CA THR A 95 17.15 -20.56 4.82
C THR A 95 16.81 -22.04 4.82
N ASN A 96 15.78 -22.47 4.07
CA ASN A 96 15.44 -23.89 3.93
C ASN A 96 16.62 -24.72 3.39
N ARG A 97 17.38 -24.17 2.42
CA ARG A 97 18.57 -24.83 1.90
C ARG A 97 19.65 -24.98 2.98
N LEU A 98 19.95 -23.94 3.75
CA LEU A 98 20.91 -24.00 4.84
C LEU A 98 20.49 -25.03 5.89
N LEU A 99 19.23 -24.96 6.33
CA LEU A 99 18.65 -25.91 7.26
C LEU A 99 18.77 -27.34 6.75
N TRP A 100 18.56 -27.59 5.45
CA TRP A 100 18.73 -28.90 4.81
C TRP A 100 20.20 -29.35 4.72
N VAL A 101 21.16 -28.43 4.55
CA VAL A 101 22.60 -28.74 4.50
C VAL A 101 23.13 -29.11 5.88
N MET A 102 22.86 -28.30 6.92
CA MET A 102 23.26 -28.58 8.32
C MET A 102 22.83 -29.97 8.80
N SER A 103 21.70 -30.36 8.26
CA SER A 103 20.88 -31.54 8.45
C SER A 103 21.47 -32.86 7.94
N HIS A 104 22.34 -32.83 6.92
CA HIS A 104 22.83 -34.01 6.21
C HIS A 104 24.34 -34.24 6.38
N LYS A 105 24.92 -33.87 7.53
CA LYS A 105 26.37 -33.98 7.79
C LYS A 105 27.19 -33.34 6.65
N PRO A 106 27.08 -32.01 6.48
CA PRO A 106 27.64 -31.35 5.32
C PRO A 106 29.16 -31.41 5.29
N THR A 107 29.74 -31.33 4.10
CA THR A 107 31.17 -31.01 3.97
C THR A 107 31.36 -29.52 4.29
N GLN A 108 32.51 -29.13 4.85
CA GLN A 108 32.77 -27.72 5.16
C GLN A 108 32.48 -26.78 3.97
N PRO A 109 32.92 -27.08 2.73
CA PRO A 109 32.65 -26.20 1.59
C PRO A 109 31.17 -26.08 1.22
N SER A 110 30.35 -27.12 1.47
CA SER A 110 28.92 -27.06 1.18
C SER A 110 28.17 -26.25 2.24
N LEU A 111 28.61 -26.34 3.50
CA LEU A 111 28.11 -25.50 4.58
C LEU A 111 28.46 -24.03 4.37
N ASP A 112 29.73 -23.71 4.12
CA ASP A 112 30.20 -22.34 3.91
C ASP A 112 29.42 -21.64 2.78
N LYS A 113 29.21 -22.35 1.67
CA LYS A 113 28.41 -21.84 0.54
C LYS A 113 26.93 -21.64 0.89
N ALA A 114 26.36 -22.49 1.73
CA ALA A 114 24.97 -22.35 2.16
C ALA A 114 24.80 -21.16 3.12
N VAL A 115 25.77 -20.96 4.03
CA VAL A 115 25.84 -19.80 4.94
C VAL A 115 25.99 -18.51 4.13
N GLU A 116 26.94 -18.44 3.19
CA GLU A 116 27.11 -17.26 2.32
C GLU A 116 25.81 -16.87 1.58
N GLN A 117 25.10 -17.86 1.03
CA GLN A 117 23.83 -17.64 0.35
C GLN A 117 22.73 -17.17 1.30
N TYR A 118 22.70 -17.73 2.50
CA TYR A 118 21.77 -17.34 3.56
C TYR A 118 22.03 -15.89 3.98
N ASP A 119 23.25 -15.53 4.36
CA ASP A 119 23.63 -14.18 4.83
C ASP A 119 23.31 -13.11 3.78
N ALA A 120 23.62 -13.40 2.50
CA ALA A 120 23.31 -12.52 1.39
C ALA A 120 21.80 -12.31 1.22
N SER A 121 21.00 -13.37 1.35
CA SER A 121 19.54 -13.29 1.24
C SER A 121 18.89 -12.61 2.45
N PHE A 122 19.41 -12.85 3.66
CA PHE A 122 18.93 -12.20 4.88
C PHE A 122 19.22 -10.70 4.85
N SER A 123 20.42 -10.31 4.42
CA SER A 123 20.77 -8.90 4.21
C SER A 123 19.84 -8.24 3.20
N ARG A 124 19.55 -8.90 2.07
CA ARG A 124 18.62 -8.40 1.06
C ARG A 124 17.19 -8.27 1.60
N TRP A 125 16.74 -9.24 2.39
CA TRP A 125 15.43 -9.20 3.08
C TRP A 125 15.32 -7.99 4.00
N LEU A 126 16.33 -7.75 4.84
CA LEU A 126 16.36 -6.60 5.75
C LEU A 126 16.45 -5.26 5.01
N MET A 127 17.16 -5.19 3.88
CA MET A 127 17.22 -3.98 3.05
C MET A 127 15.89 -3.71 2.32
N SER A 128 15.30 -4.76 1.73
CA SER A 128 14.05 -4.64 0.98
C SER A 128 12.93 -4.16 1.90
N ARG A 129 12.90 -4.66 3.14
CA ARG A 129 12.07 -4.05 4.19
C ARG A 129 12.22 -2.53 4.21
N GLU A 130 13.41 -2.01 4.52
CA GLU A 130 13.57 -0.58 4.86
C GLU A 130 13.04 0.32 3.74
N ILE A 131 13.27 -0.10 2.50
CA ILE A 131 12.84 0.60 1.31
C ILE A 131 11.32 0.42 1.11
N ASP A 132 10.86 -0.83 1.10
CA ASP A 132 9.51 -1.17 0.67
C ASP A 132 8.44 -0.87 1.73
N THR A 133 8.73 -1.11 3.00
CA THR A 133 7.80 -0.79 4.09
C THR A 133 7.59 0.71 4.19
N THR A 134 8.61 1.54 3.91
CA THR A 134 8.46 3.00 3.91
C THR A 134 7.49 3.48 2.82
N ILE A 135 7.55 2.89 1.62
CA ILE A 135 6.64 3.22 0.51
C ILE A 135 5.21 2.79 0.87
N VAL A 136 5.05 1.58 1.39
CA VAL A 136 3.75 1.04 1.79
C VAL A 136 3.16 1.84 2.95
N ASP A 137 3.94 2.13 3.99
CA ASP A 137 3.51 2.89 5.16
C ASP A 137 3.17 4.34 4.81
N HIS A 138 3.89 4.98 3.90
CA HIS A 138 3.49 6.30 3.40
C HIS A 138 2.12 6.22 2.71
N ALA A 139 1.93 5.23 1.83
CA ALA A 139 0.67 5.06 1.12
C ALA A 139 -0.50 4.65 2.03
N VAL A 140 -0.24 3.98 3.15
CA VAL A 140 -1.24 3.53 4.13
C VAL A 140 -1.52 4.59 5.21
N SER A 141 -0.50 5.32 5.67
CA SER A 141 -0.64 6.37 6.69
C SER A 141 -1.46 7.57 6.20
N GLU A 142 -1.32 7.95 4.93
CA GLU A 142 -2.23 8.90 4.28
C GLU A 142 -3.70 8.45 4.31
N ARG A 143 -3.96 7.14 4.50
CA ARG A 143 -5.30 6.54 4.54
C ARG A 143 -5.85 6.30 5.96
N ARG A 144 -5.12 6.69 7.02
CA ARG A 144 -5.50 6.56 8.45
C ARG A 144 -5.77 5.13 8.95
N ASP A 145 -5.04 4.12 8.47
CA ASP A 145 -5.13 2.78 9.03
C ASP A 145 -3.99 2.47 10.01
N THR A 146 -4.35 2.18 11.26
CA THR A 146 -3.42 1.80 12.35
C THR A 146 -2.97 0.34 12.29
N ILE A 147 -3.39 -0.42 11.27
CA ILE A 147 -3.32 -1.88 11.26
C ILE A 147 -1.93 -2.39 10.88
N THR A 148 -1.16 -1.66 10.08
CA THR A 148 0.13 -2.14 9.55
C THR A 148 1.28 -2.05 10.55
N GLY A 149 1.23 -1.09 11.49
CA GLY A 149 2.38 -0.74 12.33
C GLY A 149 2.91 -1.86 13.23
N GLY A 150 2.06 -2.78 13.70
CA GLY A 150 2.47 -3.89 14.58
C GLY A 150 2.86 -5.18 13.84
N TYR A 151 2.32 -5.41 12.65
CA TYR A 151 2.59 -6.65 11.91
C TYR A 151 4.04 -6.75 11.48
N TRP A 152 4.61 -5.63 11.02
CA TRP A 152 5.96 -5.63 10.52
C TRP A 152 7.01 -5.83 11.62
N SER A 153 6.89 -5.13 12.75
CA SER A 153 7.81 -5.27 13.88
C SER A 153 7.94 -6.71 14.36
N ASN A 154 6.83 -7.45 14.31
CA ASN A 154 6.80 -8.84 14.74
C ASN A 154 7.42 -9.80 13.72
N ILE A 155 7.20 -9.56 12.42
CA ILE A 155 7.89 -10.31 11.35
C ILE A 155 9.40 -10.13 11.48
N GLU A 156 9.86 -8.89 11.67
CA GLU A 156 11.27 -8.58 11.87
C GLU A 156 11.85 -9.25 13.12
N ALA A 157 11.15 -9.13 14.26
CA ALA A 157 11.57 -9.77 15.50
C ALA A 157 11.69 -11.29 15.34
N ALA A 158 10.73 -11.92 14.66
CA ALA A 158 10.76 -13.35 14.37
C ALA A 158 11.91 -13.73 13.43
N SER A 159 12.17 -12.97 12.36
CA SER A 159 13.31 -13.18 11.46
C SER A 159 14.65 -13.07 12.19
N LYS A 160 14.82 -12.07 13.06
CA LYS A 160 16.05 -11.91 13.87
C LYS A 160 16.24 -13.03 14.88
N ARG A 161 15.16 -13.52 15.49
CA ARG A 161 15.22 -14.69 16.39
C ARG A 161 15.62 -15.96 15.64
N LEU A 162 15.10 -16.16 14.43
CA LEU A 162 15.48 -17.28 13.57
C LEU A 162 16.96 -17.19 13.19
N ASP A 163 17.43 -15.99 12.82
CA ASP A 163 18.82 -15.73 12.48
C ASP A 163 19.78 -16.04 13.63
N ALA A 164 19.53 -15.47 14.82
CA ALA A 164 20.31 -15.76 16.02
C ALA A 164 20.34 -17.26 16.34
N CYS A 165 19.22 -17.96 16.19
CA CYS A 165 19.16 -19.42 16.39
C CYS A 165 20.04 -20.19 15.40
N ILE A 166 20.04 -19.80 14.13
CA ILE A 166 20.86 -20.43 13.10
C ILE A 166 22.34 -20.20 13.41
N GLU A 167 22.74 -18.97 13.74
CA GLU A 167 24.12 -18.63 14.11
C GLU A 167 24.64 -19.44 15.31
N GLU A 168 23.83 -19.58 16.37
CA GLU A 168 24.18 -20.39 17.54
C GLU A 168 24.36 -21.88 17.21
N ASN A 169 23.50 -22.44 16.36
CA ASN A 169 23.59 -23.84 15.95
C ASN A 169 24.72 -24.11 14.95
N LEU A 170 25.15 -23.11 14.18
CA LEU A 170 26.37 -23.17 13.40
C LEU A 170 27.61 -23.27 14.31
N ALA A 171 27.59 -22.61 15.47
CA ALA A 171 28.69 -22.63 16.45
C ALA A 171 28.76 -23.91 17.29
N SER A 172 27.62 -24.60 17.50
CA SER A 172 27.56 -25.86 18.26
C SER A 172 26.58 -26.84 17.61
N PRO A 173 27.04 -27.72 16.69
CA PRO A 173 26.19 -28.72 16.06
C PRO A 173 25.68 -29.72 17.11
N GLY A 174 24.47 -29.51 17.59
CA GLY A 174 23.80 -30.41 18.53
C GLY A 174 23.34 -31.71 17.87
N PRO A 175 23.25 -32.83 18.61
CA PRO A 175 22.71 -34.07 18.07
C PRO A 175 21.20 -34.15 18.31
N ALA A 176 20.35 -33.89 17.31
CA ALA A 176 18.95 -34.36 17.37
C ALA A 176 18.26 -34.33 16.00
N TYR A 177 18.19 -35.49 15.35
CA TYR A 177 17.10 -35.75 14.42
C TYR A 177 15.81 -35.91 15.24
N ILE A 178 14.78 -35.10 14.97
CA ILE A 178 13.42 -35.36 15.45
C ILE A 178 12.64 -35.92 14.26
N ASN A 179 12.14 -37.17 14.35
CA ASN A 179 11.34 -37.81 13.30
C ASN A 179 12.02 -37.85 11.91
N PHE A 180 13.31 -38.20 11.84
CA PHE A 180 14.10 -38.23 10.60
C PHE A 180 14.25 -36.87 9.90
N GLN A 181 13.75 -35.79 10.51
CA GLN A 181 14.04 -34.45 10.10
C GLN A 181 15.10 -33.88 11.04
N PRO A 182 16.26 -33.51 10.51
CA PRO A 182 17.21 -32.68 11.23
C PRO A 182 16.54 -31.32 11.51
N ALA A 183 16.07 -31.17 12.73
CA ALA A 183 15.48 -29.93 13.19
C ALA A 183 16.60 -29.13 13.84
N VAL A 184 16.99 -28.01 13.23
CA VAL A 184 17.70 -26.97 13.98
C VAL A 184 16.72 -26.50 15.06
N ILE A 185 17.06 -26.77 16.32
CA ILE A 185 16.22 -26.42 17.47
C ILE A 185 16.71 -25.07 18.01
N CYS A 186 15.79 -24.11 18.03
CA CYS A 186 15.99 -22.79 18.58
C CYS A 186 15.56 -22.78 20.03
N HIS A 187 16.50 -22.52 20.95
CA HIS A 187 16.19 -22.31 22.35
C HIS A 187 15.79 -20.84 22.56
N LEU A 188 14.48 -20.55 22.52
CA LEU A 188 13.94 -19.21 22.74
C LEU A 188 14.09 -18.76 24.20
N SER A 189 14.03 -19.71 25.14
CA SER A 189 14.26 -19.50 26.56
C SER A 189 14.75 -20.80 27.22
N LYS A 190 15.10 -20.75 28.51
CA LYS A 190 15.55 -21.94 29.26
C LYS A 190 14.53 -23.08 29.25
N GLU A 191 13.25 -22.76 29.12
CA GLU A 191 12.16 -23.72 29.17
C GLU A 191 11.51 -23.93 27.81
N LYS A 192 11.89 -23.13 26.80
CA LYS A 192 11.21 -23.11 25.51
C LYS A 192 12.14 -23.32 24.33
N SER A 193 11.83 -24.35 23.55
CA SER A 193 12.52 -24.70 22.31
C SER A 193 11.53 -24.79 21.14
N VAL A 194 11.83 -24.13 20.02
CA VAL A 194 11.04 -24.21 18.78
C VAL A 194 11.90 -24.71 17.63
N SER A 195 11.31 -25.42 16.68
CA SER A 195 12.00 -25.84 15.46
C SER A 195 12.17 -24.65 14.50
N ALA A 196 13.38 -24.44 13.95
CA ALA A 196 13.67 -23.39 12.98
C ALA A 196 12.77 -23.45 11.73
N PRO A 197 12.51 -24.63 11.11
CA PRO A 197 11.50 -24.76 10.05
C PRO A 197 10.10 -24.26 10.43
N ILE A 198 9.64 -24.53 11.67
CA ILE A 198 8.33 -24.07 12.14
C ILE A 198 8.32 -22.54 12.27
N LEU A 199 9.39 -21.99 12.85
CA LEU A 199 9.56 -20.54 12.98
C LEU A 199 9.55 -19.85 11.61
N LEU A 200 10.31 -20.38 10.64
CA LEU A 200 10.34 -19.90 9.26
C LEU A 200 8.95 -19.98 8.58
N GLY A 201 8.24 -21.09 8.75
CA GLY A 201 6.88 -21.27 8.22
C GLY A 201 5.87 -20.26 8.79
N ASN A 202 6.00 -19.89 10.07
CA ASN A 202 5.18 -18.85 10.69
C ASN A 202 5.49 -17.46 10.10
N ILE A 203 6.77 -17.14 9.94
CA ILE A 203 7.20 -15.88 9.29
C ILE A 203 6.61 -15.81 7.87
N ALA A 204 6.71 -16.89 7.10
CA ALA A 204 6.17 -16.95 5.74
C ALA A 204 4.65 -16.71 5.69
N ARG A 205 3.91 -17.28 6.65
CA ARG A 205 2.47 -17.02 6.77
C ARG A 205 2.18 -15.56 7.07
N CYS A 206 2.94 -14.94 7.98
CA CYS A 206 2.78 -13.53 8.33
C CYS A 206 3.08 -12.60 7.16
N VAL A 207 4.18 -12.83 6.43
CA VAL A 207 4.53 -12.06 5.23
C VAL A 207 3.42 -12.18 4.18
N ARG A 208 2.91 -13.37 3.92
CA ARG A 208 1.81 -13.58 2.96
C ARG A 208 0.56 -12.80 3.33
N VAL A 209 0.18 -12.83 4.60
CA VAL A 209 -1.01 -12.12 5.10
C VAL A 209 -0.81 -10.62 5.01
N TYR A 210 0.36 -10.12 5.40
CA TYR A 210 0.72 -8.71 5.26
C TYR A 210 0.60 -8.26 3.81
N VAL A 211 1.24 -8.98 2.87
CA VAL A 211 1.19 -8.70 1.43
C VAL A 211 -0.25 -8.65 0.92
N MET A 212 -1.11 -9.59 1.32
CA MET A 212 -2.51 -9.57 0.91
C MET A 212 -3.26 -8.36 1.51
N ALA A 213 -3.00 -8.01 2.76
CA ALA A 213 -3.70 -6.93 3.48
C ALA A 213 -3.37 -5.54 2.94
N VAL A 214 -2.11 -5.31 2.56
CA VAL A 214 -1.65 -3.99 2.11
C VAL A 214 -1.76 -3.79 0.60
N ARG A 215 -2.01 -4.83 -0.20
CA ARG A 215 -2.06 -4.74 -1.66
C ARG A 215 -3.25 -3.91 -2.15
N PRO A 216 -3.02 -2.79 -2.86
CA PRO A 216 -4.11 -2.01 -3.46
C PRO A 216 -4.78 -2.77 -4.61
N ASN A 217 -6.11 -2.85 -4.62
CA ASN A 217 -6.86 -3.43 -5.73
C ASN A 217 -6.94 -2.45 -6.91
N PRO A 218 -6.51 -2.82 -8.14
CA PRO A 218 -6.53 -1.92 -9.30
C PRO A 218 -7.92 -1.43 -9.68
N ARG A 219 -8.98 -2.17 -9.32
CA ARG A 219 -10.36 -1.71 -9.53
C ARG A 219 -10.72 -0.51 -8.66
N ASN A 220 -9.92 -0.25 -7.63
CA ASN A 220 -10.24 0.67 -6.56
C ASN A 220 -9.38 1.95 -6.56
N ASP A 221 -8.56 2.15 -7.60
CA ASP A 221 -7.57 3.25 -7.63
C ASP A 221 -8.21 4.64 -7.65
N PHE A 222 -9.46 4.76 -8.10
CA PHE A 222 -10.13 6.05 -8.31
C PHE A 222 -11.38 6.28 -7.47
N GLU A 223 -11.88 5.27 -6.77
CA GLU A 223 -13.00 5.54 -5.86
C GLU A 223 -12.42 6.16 -4.58
N SER A 224 -13.11 7.16 -4.04
CA SER A 224 -12.90 7.62 -2.66
C SER A 224 -13.35 6.51 -1.72
N PHE A 225 -12.60 5.40 -1.69
CA PHE A 225 -13.05 4.15 -1.13
C PHE A 225 -13.30 4.35 0.37
N SER A 226 -14.57 4.19 0.75
CA SER A 226 -14.92 3.72 2.08
C SER A 226 -14.34 2.31 2.22
N TYR A 227 -13.07 2.23 2.60
CA TYR A 227 -12.35 0.97 2.86
C TYR A 227 -13.01 0.12 3.96
N SER A 228 -13.95 0.69 4.73
CA SER A 228 -14.63 0.05 5.87
C SER A 228 -15.22 -1.34 5.60
N PHE A 229 -15.71 -1.64 4.39
CA PHE A 229 -16.34 -2.95 4.14
C PHE A 229 -15.33 -4.06 3.87
N TRP A 230 -14.37 -3.84 2.96
CA TRP A 230 -13.36 -4.85 2.64
C TRP A 230 -12.30 -4.96 3.73
N GLN A 231 -11.90 -3.87 4.37
CA GLN A 231 -11.06 -3.94 5.56
C GLN A 231 -11.80 -4.55 6.74
N SER A 232 -13.06 -4.20 7.06
CA SER A 232 -13.69 -4.90 8.19
C SER A 232 -13.85 -6.39 7.91
N LYS A 233 -14.09 -6.82 6.66
CA LYS A 233 -14.08 -8.24 6.31
C LYS A 233 -12.69 -8.86 6.34
N MET A 234 -11.65 -8.13 5.97
CA MET A 234 -10.29 -8.64 5.94
C MET A 234 -9.67 -8.65 7.34
N ILE A 235 -9.90 -7.62 8.15
CA ILE A 235 -9.63 -7.56 9.60
C ILE A 235 -10.44 -8.65 10.30
N ALA A 236 -11.76 -8.77 10.04
CA ALA A 236 -12.55 -9.85 10.64
C ALA A 236 -12.09 -11.23 10.17
N ALA A 237 -11.59 -11.38 8.94
CA ALA A 237 -10.95 -12.61 8.51
C ALA A 237 -9.61 -12.81 9.22
N MET A 238 -8.79 -11.77 9.36
CA MET A 238 -7.50 -11.81 10.06
C MET A 238 -7.68 -12.17 11.54
N ASP A 239 -8.65 -11.56 12.20
CA ASP A 239 -9.07 -11.85 13.57
C ASP A 239 -9.68 -13.25 13.68
N ALA A 240 -10.52 -13.67 12.72
CA ALA A 240 -11.11 -15.02 12.69
C ALA A 240 -10.08 -16.13 12.41
N TYR A 241 -8.94 -15.80 11.80
CA TYR A 241 -7.83 -16.71 11.57
C TYR A 241 -6.75 -16.63 12.66
N GLU A 242 -6.99 -15.90 13.77
CA GLU A 242 -6.03 -15.69 14.86
C GLU A 242 -4.67 -15.18 14.35
N LEU A 243 -4.66 -14.44 13.24
CA LEU A 243 -3.45 -13.94 12.61
C LEU A 243 -2.68 -12.92 13.46
N PRO A 244 -3.33 -12.06 14.26
CA PRO A 244 -2.63 -11.27 15.26
C PRO A 244 -1.91 -12.14 16.29
N GLU A 245 -2.43 -13.33 16.62
CA GLU A 245 -1.70 -14.24 17.50
C GLU A 245 -0.51 -14.84 16.77
N ILE A 246 -0.70 -15.47 15.60
CA ILE A 246 0.38 -16.13 14.82
C ILE A 246 1.55 -15.18 14.53
N CYS A 247 1.23 -13.92 14.30
CA CYS A 247 2.20 -12.87 14.04
C CYS A 247 2.51 -12.01 15.26
N ASN A 248 1.98 -12.28 16.46
CA ASN A 248 2.46 -11.67 17.70
C ASN A 248 3.50 -12.55 18.35
N ASP A 249 4.41 -11.90 19.09
CA ASP A 249 5.37 -12.55 19.99
C ASP A 249 4.73 -13.65 20.85
N SER A 250 3.48 -13.46 21.28
CA SER A 250 2.76 -14.45 22.07
C SER A 250 2.50 -15.80 21.37
N ALA A 251 2.29 -15.88 20.03
CA ALA A 251 2.18 -17.21 19.40
C ALA A 251 3.53 -17.89 19.22
N PHE A 252 4.61 -17.12 19.12
CA PHE A 252 5.95 -17.67 19.23
C PHE A 252 6.26 -18.16 20.63
N GLU A 253 5.48 -17.77 21.66
CA GLU A 253 5.57 -18.23 23.05
C GLU A 253 4.59 -19.36 23.43
N LYS A 254 3.51 -19.60 22.67
CA LYS A 254 2.52 -20.66 22.99
C LYS A 254 2.76 -22.07 22.41
N ASN A 255 3.59 -22.24 21.37
CA ASN A 255 3.91 -23.57 20.76
C ASN A 255 5.31 -24.08 21.08
#